data_AF-O94318-F1
#
_entry.id   AF-O94318-F1
#
_cell.length_a   1.000
_cell.length_b   1.000
_cell.length_c   1.000
_cell.angle_alpha   90.00
_cell.angle_beta   90.00
_cell.angle_gamma   90.00
#
_symmetry.space_group_name_H-M   'P 1'
#
loop_
_entity.id
_entity.type
_entity.pdbx_description
1 polymer ?
#
loop_
_entity_poly.entity_id
_entity_poly.type
_entity_poly.pdbx_seq_one_letter_code
_entity_poly.pdbx_strand_id
1 'polypeptide(L)'
;MGVNSSKINDKDRSILSIKEQRDKLLRYSKRLEKIEQLEIDIARKCLRDSDKRGALRALKAKKLYSGLITQTYGQLGNIEQLLSTIEFTLIQKDVMFGLQEGTNLIRQLQADMPLERVGRICNDRDEAMSYVDEVNDMLQGRMSRDQEDEIQEELDSLIREQEDEKVKDLEKPGFTPSTGVDVLPSVPLKNAIPSLDESFPKAASVSNTSSAVVIDEELRKDPVLG
;
A
#
# COMPACT_ATOMS: atom_id res chain seq x y z
N MET A 1 6.88 -46.31 16.90
CA MET A 1 7.44 -44.95 16.78
C MET A 1 6.41 -44.11 16.03
N GLY A 2 5.86 -43.08 16.68
CA GLY A 2 4.67 -42.36 16.25
C GLY A 2 4.81 -41.80 14.84
N VAL A 3 3.89 -42.20 13.97
CA VAL A 3 3.70 -41.63 12.64
C VAL A 3 3.25 -40.18 12.81
N ASN A 4 4.21 -39.25 12.82
CA ASN A 4 3.95 -37.82 12.63
C ASN A 4 3.40 -37.52 11.22
N SER A 5 3.15 -38.55 10.41
CA SER A 5 2.45 -38.47 9.14
C SER A 5 0.95 -38.30 9.39
N SER A 6 0.42 -37.09 9.25
CA SER A 6 -0.90 -36.86 8.61
C SER A 6 -1.38 -35.42 8.67
N LYS A 7 -0.77 -34.55 9.47
CA LYS A 7 -1.08 -33.10 9.42
C LYS A 7 -0.34 -32.44 8.25
N ILE A 8 -0.47 -33.02 7.05
CA ILE A 8 -0.42 -32.21 5.84
C ILE A 8 -1.48 -31.14 6.07
N ASN A 9 -1.02 -29.90 6.25
CA ASN A 9 -1.84 -28.77 6.63
C ASN A 9 -3.03 -28.66 5.65
N ASP A 10 -4.25 -28.44 6.14
CA ASP A 10 -5.44 -28.37 5.28
C ASP A 10 -5.29 -27.31 4.17
N LYS A 11 -4.48 -26.28 4.43
CA LYS A 11 -4.06 -25.25 3.46
C LYS A 11 -3.25 -25.84 2.30
N ASP A 12 -2.25 -26.68 2.59
CA ASP A 12 -1.40 -27.29 1.56
C ASP A 12 -2.20 -28.25 0.69
N ARG A 13 -3.14 -29.00 1.29
CA ARG A 13 -4.09 -29.84 0.55
C ARG A 13 -4.96 -29.02 -0.40
N SER A 14 -5.41 -27.84 0.06
CA SER A 14 -6.21 -26.93 -0.76
C SER A 14 -5.40 -26.35 -1.92
N ILE A 15 -4.17 -25.89 -1.67
CA ILE A 15 -3.27 -25.40 -2.72
C ILE A 15 -2.95 -26.50 -3.74
N LEU A 16 -2.71 -27.73 -3.28
CA LEU A 16 -2.50 -28.88 -4.14
C LEU A 16 -3.73 -29.14 -5.02
N SER A 17 -4.93 -29.13 -4.45
CA SER A 17 -6.18 -29.32 -5.21
C SER A 17 -6.35 -28.27 -6.31
N ILE A 18 -6.05 -27.00 -6.03
CA ILE A 18 -6.11 -25.92 -7.03
C ILE A 18 -5.09 -26.17 -8.15
N LYS A 19 -3.85 -26.57 -7.82
CA LYS A 19 -2.82 -26.92 -8.81
C LYS A 19 -3.23 -28.12 -9.67
N GLU A 20 -3.86 -29.14 -9.08
CA GLU A 20 -4.41 -30.26 -9.85
C GLU A 20 -5.51 -29.83 -10.82
N GLN A 21 -6.38 -28.89 -10.43
CA GLN A 21 -7.40 -28.33 -11.32
C GLN A 21 -6.78 -27.58 -12.49
N ARG A 22 -5.76 -26.75 -12.24
CA ARG A 22 -4.98 -26.07 -13.29
C ARG A 22 -4.40 -27.09 -14.28
N ASP A 23 -3.77 -28.15 -13.78
CA ASP A 23 -3.13 -29.15 -14.62
C ASP A 23 -4.16 -29.97 -15.43
N LYS A 24 -5.36 -30.22 -14.86
CA LYS A 24 -6.49 -30.83 -15.59
C LYS A 24 -6.96 -29.93 -16.73
N LEU A 25 -7.09 -28.62 -16.49
CA LEU A 25 -7.46 -27.66 -17.54
C LEU A 25 -6.41 -27.59 -18.65
N LEU A 26 -5.11 -27.60 -18.31
CA LEU A 26 -4.02 -27.65 -19.30
C LEU A 26 -4.04 -28.92 -20.16
N ARG A 27 -4.35 -30.08 -19.57
CA ARG A 27 -4.51 -31.33 -20.32
C ARG A 27 -5.75 -31.28 -21.20
N TYR A 28 -6.83 -30.68 -20.70
CA TYR A 28 -8.07 -30.53 -21.44
C TYR A 28 -7.92 -29.58 -22.63
N SER A 29 -7.25 -28.44 -22.46
CA SER A 29 -7.00 -27.50 -23.56
C SER A 29 -6.17 -28.14 -24.67
N LYS A 30 -5.07 -28.83 -24.35
CA LYS A 30 -4.26 -29.58 -25.34
C LYS A 30 -5.08 -30.62 -26.10
N ARG A 31 -6.02 -31.29 -25.42
CA ARG A 31 -6.93 -32.24 -26.08
C ARG A 31 -7.91 -31.53 -27.02
N LEU A 32 -8.46 -30.38 -26.60
CA LEU A 32 -9.34 -29.58 -27.45
C LEU A 32 -8.61 -29.04 -28.69
N GLU A 33 -7.38 -28.54 -28.55
CA GLU A 33 -6.55 -28.07 -29.67
C GLU A 33 -6.29 -29.19 -30.68
N LYS A 34 -5.99 -30.41 -30.19
CA LYS A 34 -5.83 -31.57 -31.08
C LYS A 34 -7.13 -31.89 -31.84
N ILE A 35 -8.28 -31.82 -31.17
CA ILE A 35 -9.58 -32.05 -31.83
C ILE A 35 -9.85 -30.95 -32.86
N GLU A 36 -9.57 -29.68 -32.54
CA GLU A 36 -9.72 -28.58 -33.50
C GLU A 36 -8.85 -28.79 -34.75
N GLN A 37 -7.60 -29.23 -34.59
CA GLN A 37 -6.72 -29.57 -35.71
C GLN A 37 -7.28 -30.70 -36.57
N LEU A 38 -7.84 -31.74 -35.95
CA LEU A 38 -8.49 -32.82 -36.69
C LEU A 38 -9.70 -32.32 -37.49
N GLU A 39 -10.52 -31.42 -36.95
CA GLU A 39 -11.64 -30.80 -37.68
C GLU A 39 -11.16 -29.95 -38.86
N ILE A 40 -10.05 -29.22 -38.70
CA ILE A 40 -9.43 -28.47 -39.80
C ILE A 40 -8.99 -29.43 -40.92
N ASP A 41 -8.40 -30.57 -40.57
CA ASP A 41 -7.95 -31.55 -41.56
C ASP A 41 -9.12 -32.27 -42.24
N ILE A 42 -10.21 -32.53 -41.53
CA ILE A 42 -11.47 -33.04 -42.11
C ILE A 42 -12.05 -32.00 -43.08
N ALA A 43 -12.08 -30.71 -42.70
CA ALA A 43 -12.55 -29.65 -43.59
C ALA A 43 -11.70 -29.57 -44.87
N ARG A 44 -10.36 -29.66 -44.75
CA ARG A 44 -9.44 -29.70 -45.90
C ARG A 44 -9.66 -30.92 -46.80
N LYS A 45 -9.94 -32.09 -46.21
CA LYS A 45 -10.28 -33.32 -46.97
C LYS A 45 -11.58 -33.13 -47.74
N CYS A 46 -12.66 -32.71 -47.10
CA CYS A 46 -13.94 -32.46 -47.76
C CYS A 46 -13.85 -31.42 -48.88
N LEU A 47 -13.00 -30.40 -48.74
CA LEU A 47 -12.76 -29.42 -49.81
C LEU A 47 -12.07 -30.03 -51.04
N ARG A 48 -11.14 -30.98 -50.85
CA ARG A 48 -10.52 -31.70 -51.97
C ARG A 48 -11.51 -32.62 -52.68
N ASP A 49 -12.39 -33.25 -51.91
CA ASP A 49 -13.43 -34.14 -52.44
C ASP A 49 -14.65 -33.38 -53.02
N SER A 50 -14.56 -32.04 -53.12
CA SER A 50 -15.63 -31.14 -53.57
C SER A 50 -16.94 -31.21 -52.75
N ASP A 51 -16.92 -31.80 -51.55
CA ASP A 51 -18.06 -31.80 -50.62
C ASP A 51 -18.10 -30.51 -49.78
N LYS A 52 -18.76 -29.48 -50.35
CA LYS A 52 -18.96 -28.19 -49.67
C LYS A 52 -19.81 -28.30 -48.39
N ARG A 53 -20.79 -29.22 -48.33
CA ARG A 53 -21.67 -29.37 -47.17
C ARG A 53 -20.92 -30.01 -46.00
N GLY A 54 -20.09 -31.02 -46.28
CA GLY A 54 -19.16 -31.61 -45.32
C GLY A 54 -18.18 -30.59 -44.77
N ALA A 55 -17.52 -29.83 -45.65
CA ALA A 55 -16.57 -28.79 -45.25
C ALA A 55 -17.19 -27.73 -44.33
N LEU A 56 -18.41 -27.27 -44.64
CA LEU A 56 -19.12 -26.27 -43.82
C LEU A 56 -19.44 -26.83 -42.40
N ARG A 57 -19.82 -28.10 -42.29
CA ARG A 57 -20.06 -28.74 -40.98
C ARG A 57 -18.79 -28.82 -40.15
N ALA A 58 -17.68 -29.25 -40.75
CA ALA A 58 -16.37 -29.32 -40.07
C ALA A 58 -15.91 -27.92 -39.61
N LEU A 59 -16.10 -26.88 -40.42
CA LEU A 59 -15.77 -25.51 -40.01
C LEU A 59 -16.64 -24.98 -38.86
N LYS A 60 -17.93 -25.37 -38.81
CA LYS A 60 -18.80 -25.08 -37.66
C LYS A 60 -18.30 -25.77 -36.39
N ALA A 61 -17.94 -27.06 -36.49
CA ALA A 61 -17.36 -27.80 -35.37
C ALA A 61 -16.05 -27.16 -34.88
N LYS A 62 -15.16 -26.77 -35.81
CA LYS A 62 -13.94 -26.00 -35.50
C LYS A 62 -14.26 -24.73 -34.68
N LYS A 63 -15.25 -23.94 -35.10
CA LYS A 63 -15.62 -22.70 -34.38
C LYS A 63 -16.12 -22.99 -32.96
N LEU A 64 -16.87 -24.07 -32.77
CA LEU A 64 -17.32 -24.53 -31.45
C LEU A 64 -16.12 -24.88 -30.56
N TYR A 65 -15.18 -25.70 -31.06
CA TYR A 65 -13.99 -26.07 -30.30
C TYR A 65 -13.10 -24.86 -29.98
N SER A 66 -12.93 -23.93 -30.92
CA SER A 66 -12.23 -22.67 -30.67
C SER A 66 -12.87 -21.85 -29.54
N GLY A 67 -14.21 -21.83 -29.46
CA GLY A 67 -14.94 -21.21 -28.34
C GLY A 67 -14.66 -21.91 -27.01
N LEU A 68 -14.71 -23.25 -26.98
CA LEU A 68 -14.40 -24.04 -25.79
C LEU A 68 -12.94 -23.86 -25.32
N ILE A 69 -11.99 -23.78 -26.25
CA ILE A 69 -10.58 -23.51 -25.97
C ILE A 69 -10.45 -22.14 -25.30
N THR A 70 -11.09 -21.11 -25.87
CA THR A 70 -11.07 -19.75 -25.31
C THR A 70 -11.65 -19.70 -23.89
N GLN A 71 -12.79 -20.36 -23.66
CA GLN A 71 -13.39 -20.46 -22.33
C GLN A 71 -12.47 -21.19 -21.33
N THR A 72 -11.84 -22.28 -21.76
CA THR A 72 -10.90 -23.05 -20.94
C THR A 72 -9.68 -22.21 -20.56
N TYR A 73 -9.13 -21.43 -21.49
CA TYR A 73 -8.04 -20.49 -21.19
C TYR A 73 -8.47 -19.37 -20.24
N GLY A 74 -9.70 -18.86 -20.37
CA GLY A 74 -10.25 -17.91 -19.40
C GLY A 74 -10.32 -18.50 -17.99
N GLN A 75 -10.80 -19.75 -17.86
CA GLN A 75 -10.82 -20.46 -16.58
C GLN A 75 -9.41 -20.72 -16.03
N LEU A 76 -8.46 -21.06 -16.90
CA LEU A 76 -7.06 -21.24 -16.52
C LEU A 76 -6.48 -19.95 -15.94
N GLY A 77 -6.71 -18.81 -16.60
CA GLY A 77 -6.28 -17.50 -16.11
C GLY A 77 -6.88 -17.16 -14.73
N ASN A 78 -8.17 -17.48 -14.51
CA ASN A 78 -8.79 -17.30 -13.19
C ASN A 78 -8.11 -18.14 -12.10
N ILE A 79 -7.73 -19.39 -12.41
CA ILE A 79 -7.01 -20.25 -11.45
C ILE A 79 -5.60 -19.72 -11.19
N GLU A 80 -4.89 -19.25 -12.21
CA GLU A 80 -3.55 -18.67 -12.04
C GLU A 80 -3.60 -17.38 -11.21
N GLN A 81 -4.59 -16.52 -11.45
CA GLN A 81 -4.83 -15.33 -10.64
C GLN A 81 -5.15 -15.69 -9.19
N LEU A 82 -5.98 -16.72 -8.95
CA LEU A 82 -6.26 -17.21 -7.60
C LEU A 82 -4.98 -17.70 -6.91
N LEU A 83 -4.15 -18.46 -7.61
CA LEU A 83 -2.89 -18.98 -7.07
C LEU A 83 -1.94 -17.83 -6.69
N SER A 84 -1.79 -16.84 -7.57
CA SER A 84 -0.99 -15.63 -7.31
C SER A 84 -1.54 -14.83 -6.12
N THR A 85 -2.86 -14.71 -6.00
CA THR A 85 -3.51 -14.05 -4.87
C THR A 85 -3.22 -14.79 -3.56
N ILE A 86 -3.25 -16.12 -3.56
CA ILE A 86 -2.90 -16.93 -2.38
C ILE A 86 -1.43 -16.72 -1.99
N GLU A 87 -0.50 -16.77 -2.96
CA GLU A 87 0.92 -16.52 -2.70
C GLU A 87 1.16 -15.14 -2.10
N PHE A 88 0.52 -14.11 -2.66
CA PHE A 88 0.60 -12.76 -2.12
C PHE A 88 0.00 -12.66 -0.71
N THR A 89 -1.14 -13.31 -0.47
CA THR A 89 -1.79 -13.33 0.86
C THR A 89 -0.92 -14.03 1.91
N LEU A 90 -0.17 -15.06 1.53
CA LEU A 90 0.80 -15.72 2.41
C LEU A 90 1.92 -14.76 2.81
N ILE A 91 2.48 -14.01 1.85
CA ILE A 91 3.49 -12.99 2.13
C ILE A 91 2.92 -11.88 3.03
N GLN A 92 1.71 -11.39 2.72
CA GLN A 92 1.03 -10.39 3.55
C GLN A 92 0.83 -10.85 4.99
N LYS A 93 0.45 -12.12 5.18
CA LYS A 93 0.31 -12.71 6.52
C LYS A 93 1.64 -12.67 7.29
N ASP A 94 2.75 -12.98 6.63
CA ASP A 94 4.06 -12.98 7.27
C ASP A 94 4.53 -11.55 7.60
N VAL A 95 4.26 -10.58 6.72
CA VAL A 95 4.49 -9.14 7.00
C VAL A 95 3.65 -8.67 8.19
N MET A 96 2.37 -9.03 8.24
CA MET A 96 1.49 -8.70 9.35
C MET A 96 1.95 -9.30 10.67
N PHE A 97 2.45 -10.54 10.64
CA PHE A 97 3.04 -11.18 11.82
C PHE A 97 4.28 -10.43 12.30
N GLY A 98 5.20 -10.05 11.40
CA GLY A 98 6.38 -9.26 11.74
C GLY A 98 6.04 -7.87 12.32
N LEU A 99 5.01 -7.20 11.78
CA LEU A 99 4.51 -5.95 12.34
C LEU A 99 3.91 -6.13 13.73
N GLN A 100 3.19 -7.24 13.96
CA GLN A 100 2.62 -7.56 15.27
C GLN A 100 3.72 -7.85 16.29
N GLU A 101 4.74 -8.63 15.94
CA GLU A 101 5.91 -8.87 16.79
C GLU A 101 6.67 -7.59 17.10
N GLY A 102 6.93 -6.75 16.08
CA GLY A 102 7.56 -5.44 16.26
C GLY A 102 6.75 -4.51 17.17
N THR A 103 5.43 -4.48 17.01
CA THR A 103 4.53 -3.70 17.88
C THR A 103 4.55 -4.22 19.31
N ASN A 104 4.57 -5.54 19.51
CA ASN A 104 4.67 -6.13 20.84
C ASN A 104 6.01 -5.78 21.51
N LEU A 105 7.11 -5.80 20.76
CA LEU A 105 8.42 -5.36 21.25
C LEU A 105 8.43 -3.88 21.62
N ILE A 106 7.82 -3.02 20.80
CA ILE A 106 7.66 -1.58 21.10
C ILE A 106 6.87 -1.41 22.40
N ARG A 107 5.78 -2.16 22.60
CA ARG A 107 5.00 -2.10 23.86
C ARG A 107 5.81 -2.56 25.07
N GLN A 108 6.64 -3.59 24.92
CA GLN A 108 7.56 -4.03 25.99
C GLN A 108 8.58 -2.93 26.32
N LEU A 109 9.20 -2.33 25.30
CA LEU A 109 10.15 -1.23 25.49
C LEU A 109 9.50 0.02 26.08
N GLN A 110 8.25 0.32 25.72
CA GLN A 110 7.45 1.38 26.35
C GLN A 110 7.13 1.07 27.82
N ALA A 111 6.98 -0.19 28.20
CA ALA A 111 6.80 -0.57 29.61
C ALA A 111 8.08 -0.33 30.43
N ASP A 112 9.26 -0.51 29.82
CA ASP A 112 10.56 -0.17 30.43
C ASP A 112 10.81 1.35 30.52
N MET A 113 10.10 2.14 29.69
CA MET A 113 10.08 3.61 29.70
C MET A 113 8.68 4.15 29.99
N PRO A 114 8.18 3.99 31.23
CA PRO A 114 6.84 4.45 31.57
C PRO A 114 6.72 5.95 31.30
N LEU A 115 5.56 6.38 30.81
CA LEU A 115 5.29 7.78 30.48
C LEU A 115 5.60 8.73 31.64
N GLU A 116 5.38 8.27 32.88
CA GLU A 116 5.75 8.98 34.11
C GLU A 116 7.25 9.31 34.20
N ARG A 117 8.13 8.38 33.78
CA ARG A 117 9.57 8.63 33.76
C ARG A 117 9.91 9.68 32.71
N VAL A 118 9.27 9.62 31.54
CA VAL A 118 9.44 10.63 30.49
C VAL A 118 8.95 12.00 30.99
N GLY A 119 7.80 12.05 31.65
CA GLY A 119 7.24 13.27 32.24
C GLY A 119 8.14 13.90 33.30
N ARG A 120 8.74 13.10 34.20
CA ARG A 120 9.72 13.59 35.17
C ARG A 120 10.94 14.20 34.50
N ILE A 121 11.50 13.55 33.48
CA ILE A 121 12.65 14.08 32.74
C ILE A 121 12.29 15.42 32.07
N CYS A 122 11.08 15.55 31.51
CA CYS A 122 10.62 16.81 30.95
C CYS A 122 10.50 17.91 32.01
N ASN A 123 9.90 17.62 33.17
CA ASN A 123 9.78 18.59 34.26
C ASN A 123 11.16 19.00 34.81
N ASP A 124 12.05 18.04 35.08
CA ASP A 124 13.41 18.31 35.55
C ASP A 124 14.18 19.18 34.54
N ARG A 125 13.97 18.96 33.24
CA ARG A 125 14.55 19.78 32.17
C ARG A 125 13.98 21.20 32.21
N ASP A 126 12.67 21.36 32.36
CA ASP A 126 12.02 22.67 32.36
C ASP A 126 12.38 23.47 33.63
N GLU A 127 12.54 22.79 34.77
CA GLU A 127 13.10 23.38 36.01
C GLU A 127 14.56 23.80 35.82
N ALA A 128 15.39 22.97 35.20
CA ALA A 128 16.78 23.31 34.91
C ALA A 128 16.89 24.50 33.94
N MET A 129 16.02 24.57 32.93
CA MET A 129 15.92 25.73 32.03
C MET A 129 15.52 27.00 32.78
N SER A 130 14.52 26.92 33.66
CA SER A 130 14.09 28.06 34.48
C SER A 130 15.22 28.59 35.37
N TYR A 131 16.02 27.69 35.96
CA TYR A 131 17.20 28.08 36.73
C TYR A 131 18.26 28.76 35.86
N VAL A 132 18.51 28.26 34.64
CA VAL A 132 19.43 28.89 33.70
C VAL A 132 18.95 30.29 33.32
N ASP A 133 17.65 30.47 33.06
CA ASP A 133 17.07 31.76 32.73
C ASP A 133 17.18 32.73 33.92
N GLU A 134 16.87 32.28 35.15
CA GLU A 134 17.06 33.10 36.37
C GLU A 134 18.52 33.49 36.61
N VAL A 135 19.46 32.56 36.39
CA VAL A 135 20.90 32.86 36.50
C VAL A 135 21.32 33.84 35.42
N ASN A 136 20.82 33.68 34.19
CA ASN A 136 21.09 34.59 33.11
C ASN A 136 20.53 35.98 33.43
N ASP A 137 19.31 36.11 33.96
CA ASP A 137 18.74 37.38 34.41
C ASP A 137 19.55 38.03 35.54
N MET A 138 20.04 37.23 36.49
CA MET A 138 20.89 37.72 37.57
C MET A 138 22.29 38.16 37.10
N LEU A 139 22.90 37.43 36.17
CA LEU A 139 24.23 37.71 35.63
C LEU A 139 24.23 38.84 34.61
N GLN A 140 23.20 38.90 33.77
CA GLN A 140 22.98 40.03 32.86
C GLN A 140 22.72 41.33 33.63
N GLY A 141 22.43 41.22 34.93
CA GLY A 141 22.81 42.21 35.93
C GLY A 141 22.52 43.63 35.49
N ARG A 142 21.23 43.96 35.28
CA ARG A 142 20.75 45.28 34.85
C ARG A 142 21.72 45.98 33.89
N MET A 143 21.64 45.61 32.61
CA MET A 143 22.24 46.42 31.55
C MET A 143 21.97 47.90 31.84
N SER A 144 23.00 48.74 31.73
CA SER A 144 22.80 50.18 31.93
C SER A 144 21.74 50.63 30.93
N ARG A 145 20.87 51.55 31.33
CA ARG A 145 19.86 52.12 30.42
C ARG A 145 20.50 52.61 29.11
N ASP A 146 21.74 53.11 29.20
CA ASP A 146 22.52 53.55 28.03
C ASP A 146 22.83 52.38 27.06
N GLN A 147 23.09 51.17 27.57
CA GLN A 147 23.34 49.98 26.74
C GLN A 147 22.04 49.46 26.09
N GLU A 148 20.91 49.56 26.79
CA GLU A 148 19.60 49.23 26.22
C GLU A 148 19.28 50.19 25.06
N ASP A 149 19.55 51.49 25.24
CA ASP A 149 19.37 52.51 24.20
C ASP A 149 20.30 52.24 22.99
N GLU A 150 21.58 51.91 23.21
CA GLU A 150 22.53 51.54 22.13
C GLU A 150 22.05 50.32 21.32
N ILE A 151 21.57 49.27 21.99
CA ILE A 151 21.04 48.07 21.31
C ILE A 151 19.76 48.38 20.53
N GLN A 152 18.89 49.22 21.09
CA GLN A 152 17.67 49.64 20.41
C GLN A 152 18.00 50.39 19.11
N GLU A 153 19.02 51.26 19.14
CA GLU A 153 19.51 51.97 17.94
C GLU A 153 20.14 51.02 16.91
N GLU A 154 20.90 50.01 17.35
CA GLU A 154 21.45 48.97 16.46
C GLU A 154 20.33 48.14 15.81
N LEU A 155 19.32 47.75 16.60
CA LEU A 155 18.16 47.01 16.08
C LEU A 155 17.36 47.84 15.07
N ASP A 156 17.09 49.11 15.38
CA ASP A 156 16.41 50.02 14.46
C ASP A 156 17.20 50.22 13.17
N SER A 157 18.54 50.25 13.26
CA SER A 157 19.42 50.33 12.10
C SER A 157 19.37 49.07 11.25
N LEU A 158 19.37 47.87 11.86
CA LEU A 158 19.22 46.60 11.15
C LEU A 158 17.84 46.46 10.50
N ILE A 159 16.78 46.93 11.16
CA ILE A 159 15.43 46.95 10.58
C ILE A 159 15.40 47.87 9.36
N ARG A 160 15.98 49.08 9.44
CA ARG A 160 16.08 50.00 8.30
C ARG A 160 16.91 49.41 7.16
N GLU A 161 18.02 48.76 7.45
CA GLU A 161 18.84 48.11 6.42
C GLU A 161 18.06 46.97 5.74
N GLN A 162 17.32 46.16 6.52
CA GLN A 162 16.47 45.11 5.96
C GLN A 162 15.28 45.67 5.15
N GLU A 163 14.71 46.80 5.58
CA GLU A 163 13.68 47.51 4.82
C GLU A 163 14.25 48.12 3.54
N ASP A 164 15.42 48.76 3.58
CA ASP A 164 16.13 49.29 2.42
C ASP A 164 16.57 48.20 1.45
N GLU A 165 16.98 47.02 1.94
CA GLU A 165 17.25 45.84 1.10
C GLU A 165 15.96 45.36 0.42
N LYS A 166 14.84 45.25 1.16
CA LYS A 166 13.54 44.91 0.57
C LYS A 166 13.06 45.96 -0.44
N VAL A 167 13.35 47.24 -0.24
CA VAL A 167 12.99 48.31 -1.18
C VAL A 167 13.92 48.31 -2.40
N LYS A 168 15.23 48.05 -2.23
CA LYS A 168 16.18 47.90 -3.34
C LYS A 168 15.89 46.65 -4.18
N ASP A 169 15.40 45.58 -3.59
CA ASP A 169 14.93 44.39 -4.32
C ASP A 169 13.69 44.68 -5.18
N LEU A 170 12.94 45.75 -4.88
CA LEU A 170 11.84 46.22 -5.71
C LEU A 170 12.25 47.28 -6.75
N GLU A 171 13.44 47.87 -6.62
CA GLU A 171 13.99 48.83 -7.58
C GLU A 171 15.39 48.43 -8.06
N LYS A 172 15.47 47.40 -8.92
CA LYS A 172 16.27 47.47 -10.17
C LYS A 172 16.05 46.26 -11.09
N PRO A 173 15.76 46.48 -12.38
CA PRO A 173 15.69 45.42 -13.36
C PRO A 173 17.10 45.00 -13.78
N GLY A 174 17.36 43.69 -13.74
CA GLY A 174 18.36 42.99 -14.55
C GLY A 174 19.82 43.42 -14.39
N PHE A 175 20.63 42.54 -13.81
CA PHE A 175 21.77 41.91 -14.50
C PHE A 175 22.56 41.07 -13.47
N THR A 176 22.83 39.84 -13.87
CA THR A 176 23.81 38.90 -13.28
C THR A 176 25.23 39.48 -13.39
N PRO A 177 26.36 38.88 -12.92
CA PRO A 177 26.56 37.53 -12.38
C PRO A 177 27.53 37.43 -11.17
N SER A 178 27.49 36.25 -10.53
CA SER A 178 28.64 35.44 -10.10
C SER A 178 29.79 36.08 -9.30
N THR A 179 29.73 35.88 -7.98
CA THR A 179 30.84 35.42 -7.11
C THR A 179 30.17 35.06 -5.77
N GLY A 180 30.06 33.81 -5.33
CA GLY A 180 31.12 32.84 -5.20
C GLY A 180 31.69 32.90 -3.78
N VAL A 181 30.90 32.53 -2.77
CA VAL A 181 31.40 32.06 -1.46
C VAL A 181 30.43 30.99 -0.93
N ASP A 182 30.85 29.75 -1.13
CA ASP A 182 30.27 28.55 -0.55
C ASP A 182 30.46 28.57 0.98
N VAL A 183 29.38 28.82 1.73
CA VAL A 183 29.30 28.46 3.15
C VAL A 183 28.06 27.59 3.34
N LEU A 184 28.37 26.30 3.43
CA LEU A 184 27.71 25.11 4.01
C LEU A 184 26.25 25.18 4.50
N PRO A 185 25.51 24.07 4.35
CA PRO A 185 24.06 24.07 4.17
C PRO A 185 23.30 24.27 5.48
N SER A 186 22.41 25.26 5.49
CA SER A 186 21.38 25.43 6.51
C SER A 186 20.45 24.21 6.49
N VAL A 187 20.39 23.52 7.63
CA VAL A 187 19.48 22.41 7.89
C VAL A 187 18.03 22.91 7.68
N PRO A 188 17.19 22.23 6.88
CA PRO A 188 15.85 22.73 6.55
C PRO A 188 14.91 22.82 7.76
N LEU A 189 14.74 24.02 8.30
CA LEU A 189 13.64 24.36 9.21
C LEU A 189 12.36 24.57 8.40
N LYS A 190 11.79 23.51 7.81
CA LYS A 190 10.40 23.56 7.36
C LYS A 190 9.73 22.19 7.17
N ASN A 191 9.79 21.35 8.19
CA ASN A 191 8.65 20.46 8.43
C ASN A 191 7.67 21.23 9.29
N ALA A 192 6.94 22.14 8.64
CA ALA A 192 5.70 22.67 9.18
C ALA A 192 4.81 21.47 9.48
N ILE A 193 4.72 21.14 10.77
CA ILE A 193 3.78 20.18 11.31
C ILE A 193 2.41 20.69 10.86
N PRO A 194 1.68 19.97 9.99
CA PRO A 194 0.34 20.38 9.63
C PRO A 194 -0.47 20.35 10.91
N SER A 195 -0.98 21.53 11.29
CA SER A 195 -1.97 21.72 12.33
C SER A 195 -3.02 20.61 12.21
N LEU A 196 -2.96 19.67 13.15
CA LEU A 196 -3.94 18.62 13.32
C LEU A 196 -5.24 19.30 13.71
N ASP A 197 -6.06 19.56 12.71
CA ASP A 197 -7.47 19.86 12.85
C ASP A 197 -8.07 18.68 13.63
N GLU A 198 -8.32 18.90 14.93
CA GLU A 198 -9.01 18.00 15.85
C GLU A 198 -10.46 17.85 15.40
N SER A 199 -10.68 17.15 14.29
CA SER A 199 -11.97 16.59 13.92
C SER A 199 -11.81 15.09 13.80
N PHE A 200 -11.63 14.43 14.95
CA PHE A 200 -11.88 12.99 15.07
C PHE A 200 -13.29 12.70 14.55
N PRO A 201 -13.49 12.05 13.39
CA PRO A 201 -14.82 11.64 13.00
C PRO A 201 -15.15 10.44 13.90
N LYS A 202 -16.06 10.65 14.86
CA LYS A 202 -16.79 9.55 15.48
C LYS A 202 -17.34 8.69 14.36
N ALA A 203 -16.80 7.49 14.23
CA ALA A 203 -17.32 6.44 13.37
C ALA A 203 -18.71 6.04 13.90
N ALA A 204 -19.72 6.81 13.50
CA ALA A 204 -21.09 6.38 13.53
C ALA A 204 -21.22 5.25 12.51
N SER A 205 -21.67 4.11 13.01
CA SER A 205 -22.17 2.97 12.25
C SER A 205 -23.04 3.42 11.08
N VAL A 206 -22.55 3.29 9.86
CA VAL A 206 -23.40 3.27 8.67
C VAL A 206 -23.26 1.91 8.04
N SER A 207 -24.19 1.04 8.44
CA SER A 207 -24.61 -0.12 7.70
C SER A 207 -25.01 0.32 6.28
N ASN A 208 -24.06 0.30 5.36
CA ASN A 208 -24.40 0.48 3.95
C ASN A 208 -24.90 -0.86 3.41
N THR A 209 -26.20 -1.02 3.51
CA THR A 209 -27.02 -1.94 2.75
C THR A 209 -26.85 -1.63 1.26
N SER A 210 -25.89 -2.27 0.59
CA SER A 210 -25.97 -2.40 -0.85
C SER A 210 -26.84 -3.61 -1.15
N SER A 211 -28.13 -3.32 -1.15
CA SER A 211 -29.21 -4.09 -1.73
C SER A 211 -28.89 -4.54 -3.16
N ALA A 212 -29.68 -5.54 -3.61
CA ALA A 212 -29.79 -6.12 -4.95
C ALA A 212 -28.94 -7.38 -5.17
N VAL A 213 -29.47 -8.53 -5.59
CA VAL A 213 -30.78 -8.89 -6.13
C VAL A 213 -30.85 -10.43 -6.10
N VAL A 214 -31.99 -10.98 -5.62
CA VAL A 214 -32.71 -12.17 -6.09
C VAL A 214 -31.92 -13.46 -6.32
N ILE A 215 -32.29 -14.54 -5.60
CA ILE A 215 -32.88 -15.78 -6.16
C ILE A 215 -33.52 -16.53 -4.98
N ASP A 216 -34.86 -16.59 -4.98
CA ASP A 216 -35.63 -17.63 -4.30
C ASP A 216 -35.17 -19.00 -4.83
N GLU A 217 -34.62 -19.84 -3.96
CA GLU A 217 -34.47 -21.27 -4.25
C GLU A 217 -35.13 -22.05 -3.11
N GLU A 218 -36.45 -21.94 -3.08
CA GLU A 218 -37.36 -22.94 -2.54
C GLU A 218 -37.08 -24.30 -3.22
N LEU A 219 -37.23 -25.38 -2.45
CA LEU A 219 -37.06 -26.80 -2.81
C LEU A 219 -35.63 -27.35 -2.86
N ARG A 220 -35.34 -28.25 -1.91
CA ARG A 220 -35.36 -29.72 -2.16
C ARG A 220 -34.30 -30.43 -1.33
N LYS A 221 -34.68 -30.96 -0.17
CA LYS A 221 -34.10 -32.19 0.36
C LYS A 221 -35.24 -33.07 0.87
N ASP A 222 -35.77 -33.85 -0.07
CA ASP A 222 -36.64 -35.00 0.19
C ASP A 222 -35.93 -35.93 1.20
N PRO A 223 -36.55 -36.30 2.33
CA PRO A 223 -36.00 -37.31 3.21
C PRO A 223 -36.23 -38.69 2.57
N VAL A 224 -35.10 -39.30 2.22
CA VAL A 224 -34.82 -40.73 2.02
C VAL A 224 -36.00 -41.67 2.35
N LEU A 225 -36.61 -42.19 1.28
CA LEU A 225 -37.42 -43.41 1.29
C LEU A 225 -36.50 -44.62 1.50
N GLY A 226 -36.77 -45.41 2.52
CA GLY A 226 -36.10 -46.69 2.81
C GLY A 226 -36.11 -47.02 4.29
#